data_AF-A0A2M6WSJ1-F1
#
_entry.id   AF-A0A2M6WSJ1-F1
#
_cell.length_a   1.000
_cell.length_b   1.000
_cell.length_c   1.000
_cell.angle_alpha   90.00
_cell.angle_beta   90.00
_cell.angle_gamma   90.00
#
_symmetry.space_group_name_H-M   'P 1'
#
loop_
_entity.id
_entity.type
_entity.pdbx_description
1 polymer ?
#
loop_
_entity_poly.entity_id
_entity_poly.type
_entity_poly.pdbx_seq_one_letter_code
_entity_poly.pdbx_strand_id
1 'polypeptide(L)'
;MLIKHNKSGFTLVELLVVLVIAAMLATLSIIAIGQIRQKSRDVRRVSDIKQIQTALELYFYNTGSYPNSDDFHLGDTLESDGTTYMHKVPLAPYPSIEGACKINQYLYEVSFDNLSYKLYWCLASNLAELNAGTCVASPTSICSACNQTASCDGKCGGHDGCGVICPSTCSSGQTCDTATNTCHECSNNADCASRDDGKNTCSDNSCICVATTDDALKAAHCSGKDCGSIIINDNCGTSRTVLCGPNECSDSYQSCGGGGIPNVCGCTKSSIAQACSNYCNGKQVADGCGDYHVCDNLLYCNTQVCCKSDNTCGSTLTNVVVVHNTECVGNEDGHLTSNQKCMIFYGIPTQVKNTGYSYVNSEECFLYNYQSYWTYTSFSQVLYNRVPVEPNVYWYQFRVTCNFTMCN
;
A
#
# COMPACT_ATOMS: atom_id res chain seq x y z
N MET A 1 -53.97 18.60 68.72
CA MET A 1 -54.56 19.08 67.46
C MET A 1 -53.45 19.16 66.41
N LEU A 2 -53.35 18.17 65.52
CA LEU A 2 -52.32 18.15 64.47
C LEU A 2 -52.88 18.81 63.21
N ILE A 3 -52.30 19.92 62.79
CA ILE A 3 -52.66 20.62 61.56
C ILE A 3 -52.03 19.86 60.39
N LYS A 4 -52.86 19.19 59.60
CA LYS A 4 -52.47 18.51 58.36
C LYS A 4 -52.28 19.56 57.26
N HIS A 5 -51.04 19.86 56.88
CA HIS A 5 -50.76 20.65 55.69
C HIS A 5 -51.10 19.84 54.44
N ASN A 6 -52.19 20.20 53.75
CA ASN A 6 -52.46 19.73 52.39
C ASN A 6 -51.40 20.32 51.45
N LYS A 7 -50.32 19.58 51.21
CA LYS A 7 -49.40 19.89 50.12
C LYS A 7 -50.11 19.57 48.81
N SER A 8 -50.63 20.58 48.11
CA SER A 8 -51.06 20.44 46.72
C SER A 8 -49.80 20.21 45.87
N GLY A 9 -49.61 18.97 45.43
CA GLY A 9 -48.57 18.62 44.46
C GLY A 9 -49.00 18.99 43.05
N PHE A 10 -48.04 19.40 42.21
CA PHE A 10 -48.26 19.55 40.77
C PHE A 10 -48.73 18.22 40.16
N THR A 11 -49.68 18.28 39.25
CA THR A 11 -50.11 17.12 38.48
C THR A 11 -49.04 16.73 37.46
N LEU A 12 -48.99 15.44 37.10
CA LEU A 12 -48.09 14.94 36.06
C LEU A 12 -48.32 15.68 34.73
N VAL A 13 -49.59 15.99 34.42
CA VAL A 13 -49.98 16.70 33.20
C VAL A 13 -49.45 18.14 33.19
N GLU A 14 -49.53 18.86 34.32
CA GLU A 14 -48.98 20.23 34.43
C GLU A 14 -47.47 20.26 34.17
N LEU A 15 -46.72 19.31 34.75
CA LEU A 15 -45.27 19.25 34.55
C LEU A 15 -44.92 18.86 33.10
N LEU A 16 -45.72 18.00 32.46
CA LEU A 16 -45.52 17.60 31.07
C LEU A 16 -45.72 18.78 30.11
N VAL A 17 -46.79 19.56 30.28
CA VAL A 17 -47.07 20.73 29.43
C VAL A 17 -45.94 21.77 29.54
N VAL A 18 -45.42 22.01 30.74
CA VAL A 18 -44.32 22.96 30.96
C VAL A 18 -43.05 22.53 30.23
N LEU A 19 -42.69 21.25 30.29
CA LEU A 19 -41.51 20.74 29.58
C LEU A 19 -41.66 20.84 28.06
N VAL A 20 -42.86 20.62 27.53
CA VAL A 20 -43.15 20.77 26.10
C VAL A 20 -42.98 22.23 25.65
N ILE A 21 -43.56 23.19 26.39
CA ILE A 21 -43.44 24.61 26.06
C ILE A 21 -41.99 25.09 26.20
N ALA A 22 -41.29 24.68 27.27
CA ALA A 22 -39.89 25.02 27.49
C ALA A 22 -38.99 24.48 26.36
N ALA A 23 -39.22 23.24 25.90
CA ALA A 23 -38.50 22.66 24.78
C ALA A 23 -38.73 23.46 23.48
N MET A 24 -39.97 23.85 23.20
CA MET A 24 -40.31 24.67 22.03
C MET A 24 -39.58 26.03 22.07
N LEU A 25 -39.67 26.75 23.20
CA LEU A 25 -39.01 28.05 23.36
C LEU A 25 -37.47 27.95 23.27
N ALA A 26 -36.88 26.87 23.79
CA ALA A 26 -35.44 26.63 23.72
C ALA A 26 -34.95 26.56 22.26
N THR A 27 -35.67 25.87 21.39
CA THR A 27 -35.27 25.73 19.96
C THR A 27 -35.24 27.06 19.21
N LEU A 28 -36.26 27.90 19.39
CA LEU A 28 -36.33 29.22 18.73
C LEU A 28 -35.23 30.16 19.22
N SER A 29 -34.87 30.07 20.51
CA SER A 29 -33.87 30.92 21.14
C SER A 29 -32.46 30.70 20.57
N ILE A 30 -32.10 29.46 20.22
CA ILE A 30 -30.75 29.12 19.71
C ILE A 30 -30.45 29.81 18.38
N ILE A 31 -31.41 29.87 17.46
CA ILE A 31 -31.23 30.49 16.13
C ILE A 31 -31.00 32.00 16.26
N ALA A 32 -31.77 32.68 17.13
CA ALA A 32 -31.65 34.11 17.37
C ALA A 32 -30.28 34.49 17.97
N ILE A 33 -29.76 33.66 18.89
CA ILE A 33 -28.44 33.88 19.50
C ILE A 33 -27.31 33.83 18.47
N GLY A 34 -27.39 32.94 17.47
CA GLY A 34 -26.41 32.86 16.39
C GLY A 34 -26.27 34.18 15.62
N GLN A 35 -27.40 34.74 15.17
CA GLN A 35 -27.42 36.01 14.42
C GLN A 35 -26.99 37.21 15.26
N ILE A 36 -27.36 37.25 16.54
CA ILE A 36 -26.93 38.32 17.47
C ILE A 36 -25.41 38.28 17.68
N ARG A 37 -24.84 37.08 17.87
CA ARG A 37 -23.39 36.91 17.99
C ARG A 37 -22.65 37.34 16.73
N GLN A 38 -23.18 36.98 15.55
CA GLN A 38 -22.64 37.42 14.26
C GLN A 38 -22.65 38.95 14.14
N LYS A 39 -23.78 39.60 14.44
CA LYS A 39 -23.88 41.08 14.42
C LYS A 39 -22.96 41.75 15.44
N SER A 40 -22.81 41.17 16.63
CA SER A 40 -21.87 41.67 17.65
C SER A 40 -20.42 41.61 17.16
N ARG A 41 -20.04 40.54 16.44
CA ARG A 41 -18.73 40.46 15.76
C ARG A 41 -18.60 41.51 14.66
N ASP A 42 -19.62 41.71 13.83
CA ASP A 42 -19.59 42.74 12.79
C ASP A 42 -19.41 44.16 13.37
N VAL A 43 -20.10 44.48 14.48
CA VAL A 43 -19.92 45.73 15.22
C VAL A 43 -18.49 45.86 15.75
N ARG A 44 -17.93 44.77 16.28
CA ARG A 44 -16.53 44.74 16.73
C ARG A 44 -15.57 44.97 15.57
N ARG A 45 -15.79 44.33 14.41
CA ARG A 45 -14.96 44.53 13.21
C ARG A 45 -14.94 46.00 12.78
N VAL A 46 -16.10 46.65 12.70
CA VAL A 46 -16.18 48.10 12.40
C VAL A 46 -15.39 48.93 13.41
N SER A 47 -15.53 48.62 14.71
CA SER A 47 -14.81 49.32 15.78
C SER A 47 -13.30 49.13 15.66
N ASP A 48 -12.83 47.90 15.44
CA ASP A 48 -11.42 47.56 15.29
C ASP A 48 -10.82 48.34 14.11
N ILE A 49 -11.50 48.35 12.95
CA ILE A 49 -11.04 49.05 11.76
C ILE A 49 -10.95 50.57 11.99
N LYS A 50 -11.93 51.18 12.66
CA LYS A 50 -11.86 52.61 13.00
C LYS A 50 -10.68 52.94 13.92
N GLN A 51 -10.40 52.07 14.89
CA GLN A 51 -9.25 52.24 15.78
C GLN A 51 -7.93 52.11 15.02
N ILE A 52 -7.83 51.13 14.10
CA ILE A 52 -6.66 50.97 13.23
C ILE A 52 -6.49 52.21 12.33
N GLN A 53 -7.56 52.70 11.68
CA GLN A 53 -7.49 53.92 10.86
C GLN A 53 -6.96 55.10 11.68
N THR A 54 -7.48 55.30 12.90
CA THR A 54 -7.06 56.40 13.77
C THR A 54 -5.58 56.30 14.15
N ALA A 55 -5.10 55.08 14.46
CA ALA A 55 -3.69 54.84 14.78
C ALA A 55 -2.78 55.05 13.55
N LEU A 56 -3.21 54.62 12.37
CA LEU A 56 -2.48 54.82 11.11
C LEU A 56 -2.40 56.31 10.74
N GLU A 57 -3.47 57.09 10.93
CA GLU A 57 -3.44 58.54 10.70
C GLU A 57 -2.50 59.25 11.68
N LEU A 58 -2.49 58.85 12.96
CA LEU A 58 -1.57 59.41 13.95
C LEU A 58 -0.11 59.04 13.62
N TYR A 59 0.13 57.81 13.16
CA TYR A 59 1.44 57.37 12.67
C TYR A 59 1.90 58.26 11.52
N PHE A 60 1.07 58.39 10.47
CA PHE A 60 1.35 59.23 9.30
C PHE A 60 1.64 60.68 9.68
N TYR A 61 0.86 61.25 10.60
CA TYR A 61 1.05 62.63 11.06
C TYR A 61 2.44 62.86 11.68
N ASN A 62 2.98 61.87 12.40
CA ASN A 62 4.28 61.98 13.08
C ASN A 62 5.47 61.60 12.20
N THR A 63 5.34 60.58 11.36
CA THR A 63 6.44 60.00 10.57
C THR A 63 6.46 60.48 9.11
N GLY A 64 5.37 61.09 8.64
CA GLY A 64 5.20 61.54 7.26
C GLY A 64 4.90 60.43 6.25
N SER A 65 4.69 59.19 6.71
CA SER A 65 4.38 58.03 5.87
C SER A 65 3.60 56.98 6.66
N TYR A 66 2.83 56.12 5.99
CA TYR A 66 2.19 54.98 6.65
C TYR A 66 3.21 53.87 6.92
N PRO A 67 2.99 52.99 7.92
CA PRO A 67 3.87 51.86 8.20
C PRO A 67 4.06 51.00 6.96
N ASN A 68 5.30 50.53 6.75
CA ASN A 68 5.53 49.48 5.77
C ASN A 68 4.86 48.17 6.23
N SER A 69 4.80 47.17 5.35
CA SER A 69 4.20 45.87 5.68
C SER A 69 4.96 45.11 6.78
N ASP A 70 6.24 45.41 7.01
CA ASP A 70 7.07 44.77 8.04
C ASP A 70 6.84 45.39 9.44
N ASP A 71 6.38 46.64 9.51
CA ASP A 71 6.09 47.34 10.77
C ASP A 71 4.63 47.19 11.22
N PHE A 72 3.76 46.63 10.36
CA PHE A 72 2.34 46.42 10.67
C PHE A 72 2.03 44.94 10.83
N HIS A 73 1.90 44.49 12.07
CA HIS A 73 1.55 43.11 12.41
C HIS A 73 0.30 43.03 13.28
N LEU A 74 -0.62 42.13 12.93
CA LEU A 74 -1.81 41.87 13.75
C LEU A 74 -1.40 41.25 15.09
N GLY A 75 -1.91 41.79 16.18
CA GLY A 75 -1.63 41.29 17.53
C GLY A 75 -0.46 41.96 18.24
N ASP A 76 0.35 42.73 17.52
CA ASP A 76 1.52 43.43 18.04
C ASP A 76 1.26 44.93 18.26
N THR A 77 2.23 45.59 18.90
CA THR A 77 2.23 47.04 19.10
C THR A 77 2.60 47.75 17.80
N LEU A 78 1.82 48.74 17.38
CA LEU A 78 2.21 49.68 16.34
C LEU A 78 2.97 50.85 16.96
N GLU A 79 4.26 50.96 16.69
CA GLU A 79 5.14 52.01 17.22
C GLU A 79 6.18 52.48 16.20
N SER A 80 6.68 53.71 16.38
CA SER A 80 7.82 54.26 15.64
C SER A 80 8.55 55.27 16.52
N ASP A 81 9.88 55.24 16.52
CA ASP A 81 10.74 56.15 17.28
C ASP A 81 10.36 56.27 18.77
N GLY A 82 9.98 55.15 19.39
CA GLY A 82 9.57 55.10 20.80
C GLY A 82 8.17 55.67 21.09
N THR A 83 7.41 56.06 20.07
CA THR A 83 6.01 56.47 20.20
C THR A 83 5.08 55.32 19.83
N THR A 84 4.23 54.91 20.77
CA THR A 84 3.20 53.89 20.54
C THR A 84 1.92 54.51 19.99
N TYR A 85 1.50 54.09 18.81
CA TYR A 85 0.26 54.51 18.15
C TYR A 85 -0.91 53.58 18.47
N MET A 86 -0.62 52.29 18.68
CA MET A 86 -1.60 51.30 19.09
C MET A 86 -0.91 50.19 19.88
N HIS A 87 -1.36 49.92 21.11
CA HIS A 87 -0.73 48.88 21.96
C HIS A 87 -0.92 47.46 21.42
N LYS A 88 -1.98 47.24 20.65
CA LYS A 88 -2.27 45.96 20.04
C LYS A 88 -3.14 46.16 18.81
N VAL A 89 -2.61 45.85 17.63
CA VAL A 89 -3.41 45.79 16.41
C VAL A 89 -4.43 44.66 16.55
N PRO A 90 -5.75 44.92 16.48
CA PRO A 90 -6.76 43.91 16.70
C PRO A 90 -6.71 42.77 15.68
N LEU A 91 -6.99 41.54 16.13
CA LEU A 91 -7.26 40.41 15.25
C LEU A 91 -8.75 40.31 14.94
N ALA A 92 -9.10 39.77 13.77
CA ALA A 92 -10.49 39.55 13.42
C ALA A 92 -11.17 38.60 14.43
N PRO A 93 -12.39 38.90 14.91
CA PRO A 93 -13.07 38.09 15.90
C PRO A 93 -13.47 36.72 15.36
N TYR A 94 -13.32 35.68 16.19
CA TYR A 94 -13.66 34.29 15.85
C TYR A 94 -15.17 33.99 16.01
N PRO A 95 -15.79 33.20 15.09
CA PRO A 95 -15.25 32.77 13.80
C PRO A 95 -15.10 33.94 12.82
N SER A 96 -13.96 34.03 12.15
CA SER A 96 -13.67 35.11 11.20
C SER A 96 -14.31 34.87 9.83
N ILE A 97 -14.49 33.61 9.44
CA ILE A 97 -15.21 33.20 8.24
C ILE A 97 -16.64 32.83 8.62
N GLU A 98 -17.58 33.73 8.34
CA GLU A 98 -19.00 33.54 8.62
C GLU A 98 -19.84 34.40 7.65
N GLY A 99 -21.02 33.92 7.26
CA GLY A 99 -21.93 34.65 6.36
C GLY A 99 -21.26 35.01 5.03
N ALA A 100 -21.30 36.28 4.68
CA ALA A 100 -20.66 36.80 3.47
C ALA A 100 -19.13 36.85 3.56
N CYS A 101 -18.52 36.63 4.73
CA CYS A 101 -17.07 36.69 4.87
C CYS A 101 -16.32 35.52 4.29
N LYS A 102 -15.24 35.86 3.57
CA LYS A 102 -14.33 34.96 2.88
C LYS A 102 -12.87 35.13 3.29
N ILE A 103 -12.58 36.17 4.07
CA ILE A 103 -11.25 36.42 4.62
C ILE A 103 -11.24 35.99 6.09
N ASN A 104 -10.12 35.43 6.55
CA ASN A 104 -9.97 34.89 7.90
C ASN A 104 -9.32 35.87 8.89
N GLN A 105 -8.72 36.96 8.42
CA GLN A 105 -8.08 38.02 9.19
C GLN A 105 -8.13 39.35 8.42
N TYR A 106 -7.73 40.44 9.07
CA TYR A 106 -7.50 41.71 8.37
C TYR A 106 -6.20 41.63 7.55
N LEU A 107 -6.14 42.28 6.39
CA LEU A 107 -4.94 42.36 5.56
C LEU A 107 -4.61 43.82 5.29
N TYR A 108 -3.36 44.20 5.57
CA TYR A 108 -2.88 45.56 5.35
C TYR A 108 -1.92 45.59 4.16
N GLU A 109 -2.12 46.56 3.27
CA GLU A 109 -1.23 46.86 2.15
C GLU A 109 -0.97 48.37 2.12
N VAL A 110 0.29 48.76 1.96
CA VAL A 110 0.70 50.16 1.80
C VAL A 110 1.02 50.44 0.33
N SER A 111 0.81 51.67 -0.15
CA SER A 111 1.27 52.08 -1.48
C SER A 111 2.79 52.22 -1.52
N PHE A 112 3.40 52.11 -2.71
CA PHE A 112 4.87 52.19 -2.88
C PHE A 112 5.51 53.48 -2.37
N ASP A 113 4.75 54.57 -2.32
CA ASP A 113 5.19 55.87 -1.81
C ASP A 113 4.93 56.03 -0.30
N ASN A 114 4.33 55.03 0.34
CA ASN A 114 3.86 55.04 1.72
C ASN A 114 2.91 56.21 2.06
N LEU A 115 2.22 56.77 1.05
CA LEU A 115 1.27 57.88 1.24
C LEU A 115 -0.20 57.44 1.28
N SER A 116 -0.48 56.16 1.10
CA SER A 116 -1.81 55.58 1.23
C SER A 116 -1.74 54.13 1.70
N TYR A 117 -2.86 53.61 2.20
CA TYR A 117 -2.98 52.20 2.55
C TYR A 117 -4.35 51.64 2.14
N LYS A 118 -4.40 50.32 2.02
CA LYS A 118 -5.61 49.51 1.92
C LYS A 118 -5.63 48.52 3.08
N LEU A 119 -6.72 48.52 3.82
CA LEU A 119 -6.98 47.55 4.88
C LEU A 119 -8.19 46.73 4.49
N TYR A 120 -7.95 45.48 4.08
CA TYR A 120 -9.01 44.54 3.72
C TYR A 120 -9.57 43.92 4.98
N TRP A 121 -10.89 43.97 5.08
CA TRP A 121 -11.66 43.43 6.20
C TRP A 121 -13.02 42.96 5.69
N CYS A 122 -13.90 42.46 6.55
CA CYS A 122 -15.16 41.91 6.09
C CYS A 122 -16.31 42.02 7.08
N LEU A 123 -17.54 42.11 6.56
CA LEU A 123 -18.79 41.99 7.30
C LEU A 123 -19.56 40.71 6.95
N ALA A 124 -19.96 39.94 7.96
CA ALA A 124 -20.70 38.70 7.74
C ALA A 124 -22.15 38.98 7.31
N SER A 125 -22.72 40.12 7.73
CA SER A 125 -24.05 40.61 7.39
C SER A 125 -24.07 42.13 7.20
N ASN A 126 -25.13 42.66 6.57
CA ASN A 126 -25.30 44.11 6.45
C ASN A 126 -25.36 44.75 7.84
N LEU A 127 -24.60 45.83 8.02
CA LEU A 127 -24.51 46.55 9.28
C LEU A 127 -24.61 48.06 9.03
N ALA A 128 -25.69 48.67 9.50
CA ALA A 128 -26.05 50.05 9.17
C ALA A 128 -26.05 50.27 7.64
N GLU A 129 -25.22 51.19 7.14
CA GLU A 129 -25.08 51.51 5.71
C GLU A 129 -24.04 50.64 4.99
N LEU A 130 -23.38 49.73 5.71
CA LEU A 130 -22.35 48.86 5.16
C LEU A 130 -22.94 47.54 4.69
N ASN A 131 -22.63 47.17 3.45
CA ASN A 131 -23.03 45.90 2.86
C ASN A 131 -22.16 44.75 3.37
N ALA A 132 -22.76 43.56 3.46
CA ALA A 132 -22.06 42.32 3.78
C ALA A 132 -21.03 41.99 2.69
N GLY A 133 -19.96 41.32 3.10
CA GLY A 133 -18.86 40.90 2.23
C GLY A 133 -17.56 41.64 2.52
N THR A 134 -16.61 41.48 1.62
CA THR A 134 -15.28 42.07 1.74
C THR A 134 -15.32 43.58 1.52
N CYS A 135 -14.72 44.31 2.46
CA CYS A 135 -14.60 45.76 2.46
C CYS A 135 -13.11 46.14 2.41
N VAL A 136 -12.79 47.23 1.72
CA VAL A 136 -11.46 47.84 1.72
C VAL A 136 -11.55 49.20 2.39
N ALA A 137 -10.93 49.32 3.56
CA ALA A 137 -10.70 50.59 4.26
C ALA A 137 -9.45 51.28 3.69
N SER A 138 -9.47 52.62 3.73
CA SER A 138 -8.39 53.51 3.27
C SER A 138 -8.41 54.77 4.17
N PRO A 139 -7.48 55.72 4.02
CA PRO A 139 -7.51 56.95 4.82
C PRO A 139 -8.85 57.73 4.76
N THR A 140 -9.57 57.62 3.65
CA THR A 140 -10.79 58.43 3.40
C THR A 140 -12.10 57.65 3.49
N SER A 141 -12.05 56.31 3.57
CA SER A 141 -13.24 55.47 3.57
C SER A 141 -13.06 54.25 4.45
N ILE A 142 -14.08 53.90 5.23
CA ILE A 142 -14.11 52.69 6.05
C ILE A 142 -14.42 51.42 5.26
N CYS A 143 -15.18 51.53 4.17
CA CYS A 143 -15.51 50.40 3.32
C CYS A 143 -15.77 50.89 1.91
N SER A 144 -14.91 50.46 0.99
CA SER A 144 -15.19 50.41 -0.42
C SER A 144 -15.31 48.94 -0.85
N ALA A 145 -16.15 48.65 -1.85
CA ALA A 145 -16.28 47.30 -2.37
C ALA A 145 -14.92 46.85 -2.93
N CYS A 146 -14.52 45.60 -2.66
CA CYS A 146 -13.39 45.06 -3.40
C CYS A 146 -13.81 44.81 -4.86
N ASN A 147 -13.30 45.65 -5.76
CA ASN A 147 -13.49 45.55 -7.20
C ASN A 147 -12.30 44.92 -7.93
N GLN A 148 -11.35 44.33 -7.21
CA GLN A 148 -10.23 43.63 -7.85
C GLN A 148 -10.73 42.30 -8.43
N THR A 149 -10.27 41.96 -9.63
CA THR A 149 -10.42 40.59 -10.12
C THR A 149 -9.58 39.73 -9.21
N ALA A 150 -10.18 38.72 -8.60
CA ALA A 150 -9.48 37.89 -7.64
C ALA A 150 -8.22 37.29 -8.27
N SER A 151 -7.05 37.61 -7.72
CA SER A 151 -5.76 37.13 -8.21
C SER A 151 -4.81 36.87 -7.05
N CYS A 152 -4.15 35.71 -7.10
CA CYS A 152 -3.08 35.33 -6.19
C CYS A 152 -1.70 35.58 -6.81
N ASP A 153 -1.61 36.40 -7.85
CA ASP A 153 -0.34 36.82 -8.42
C ASP A 153 0.51 37.51 -7.34
N GLY A 154 1.65 36.90 -7.00
CA GLY A 154 2.55 37.39 -5.97
C GLY A 154 2.07 37.17 -4.52
N LYS A 155 1.02 36.38 -4.28
CA LYS A 155 0.48 36.10 -2.94
C LYS A 155 0.46 34.61 -2.62
N CYS A 156 0.58 34.28 -1.33
CA CYS A 156 0.61 32.91 -0.85
C CYS A 156 0.08 32.79 0.59
N GLY A 157 -0.33 31.58 1.01
CA GLY A 157 -0.60 31.25 2.41
C GLY A 157 -1.82 31.92 3.06
N GLY A 158 -2.54 32.77 2.32
CA GLY A 158 -3.64 33.58 2.84
C GLY A 158 -4.75 33.81 1.82
N HIS A 159 -5.12 35.07 1.63
CA HIS A 159 -6.16 35.47 0.69
C HIS A 159 -5.69 36.67 -0.12
N ASP A 160 -6.26 36.85 -1.31
CA ASP A 160 -5.96 37.96 -2.22
C ASP A 160 -6.38 39.36 -1.71
N GLY A 161 -6.92 39.45 -0.49
CA GLY A 161 -7.57 40.63 0.07
C GLY A 161 -9.06 40.72 -0.28
N CYS A 162 -9.54 39.96 -1.26
CA CYS A 162 -10.90 40.06 -1.78
C CYS A 162 -11.73 38.78 -1.61
N GLY A 163 -11.15 37.76 -1.01
CA GLY A 163 -11.85 36.56 -0.54
C GLY A 163 -11.47 35.28 -1.28
N VAL A 164 -10.50 35.34 -2.21
CA VAL A 164 -9.93 34.13 -2.80
C VAL A 164 -8.75 33.67 -1.97
N ILE A 165 -8.79 32.40 -1.58
CA ILE A 165 -7.72 31.75 -0.84
C ILE A 165 -6.56 31.50 -1.80
N CYS A 166 -5.38 31.99 -1.45
CA CYS A 166 -4.17 31.79 -2.24
C CYS A 166 -3.47 30.49 -1.85
N PRO A 167 -2.82 29.82 -2.82
CA PRO A 167 -2.04 28.62 -2.53
C PRO A 167 -0.96 28.92 -1.49
N SER A 168 -0.59 27.93 -0.68
CA SER A 168 0.53 28.06 0.27
C SER A 168 1.88 28.13 -0.43
N THR A 169 1.92 27.87 -1.74
CA THR A 169 3.12 27.85 -2.57
C THR A 169 3.12 29.02 -3.54
N CYS A 170 4.32 29.51 -3.84
CA CYS A 170 4.57 30.53 -4.85
C CYS A 170 4.94 29.91 -6.20
N SER A 171 5.08 30.77 -7.21
CA SER A 171 5.62 30.36 -8.52
C SER A 171 7.02 29.75 -8.36
N SER A 172 7.44 28.94 -9.34
CA SER A 172 8.70 28.18 -9.29
C SER A 172 9.89 29.06 -8.89
N GLY A 173 10.51 28.74 -7.75
CA GLY A 173 11.72 29.41 -7.24
C GLY A 173 11.48 30.45 -6.16
N GLN A 174 10.26 30.96 -6.01
CA GLN A 174 9.89 31.92 -4.97
C GLN A 174 9.57 31.24 -3.64
N THR A 175 9.71 31.98 -2.55
CA THR A 175 9.29 31.60 -1.20
C THR A 175 8.06 32.39 -0.77
N CYS A 176 7.25 31.76 0.07
CA CYS A 176 6.14 32.41 0.71
C CYS A 176 6.61 33.04 2.02
N ASP A 177 6.57 34.37 2.10
CA ASP A 177 6.70 35.02 3.40
C ASP A 177 5.38 34.90 4.15
N THR A 178 5.38 34.07 5.19
CA THR A 178 4.20 33.83 6.04
C THR A 178 3.78 35.03 6.88
N ALA A 179 4.65 36.03 7.08
CA ALA A 179 4.30 37.25 7.80
C ALA A 179 3.46 38.18 6.91
N THR A 180 3.90 38.37 5.66
CA THR A 180 3.23 39.28 4.71
C THR A 180 2.23 38.59 3.77
N ASN A 181 2.21 37.25 3.71
CA ASN A 181 1.45 36.43 2.76
C ASN A 181 1.79 36.76 1.29
N THR A 182 3.05 37.13 1.03
CA THR A 182 3.54 37.49 -0.31
C THR A 182 4.63 36.55 -0.79
N CYS A 183 4.69 36.40 -2.12
CA CYS A 183 5.75 35.66 -2.79
C CYS A 183 6.94 36.58 -3.04
N HIS A 184 8.12 36.16 -2.62
CA HIS A 184 9.35 36.92 -2.85
C HIS A 184 10.47 36.04 -3.40
N GLU A 185 11.43 36.71 -4.03
CA GLU A 185 12.72 36.14 -4.40
C GLU A 185 13.63 36.08 -3.18
N CYS A 186 14.48 35.07 -3.10
CA CYS A 186 15.44 34.99 -2.00
C CYS A 186 16.61 35.94 -2.25
N SER A 187 17.08 36.58 -1.18
CA SER A 187 18.31 37.39 -1.15
C SER A 187 19.44 36.65 -0.44
N ASN A 188 19.11 35.75 0.49
CA ASN A 188 20.08 34.96 1.24
C ASN A 188 19.49 33.59 1.67
N ASN A 189 20.29 32.71 2.27
CA ASN A 189 19.84 31.37 2.66
C ASN A 189 18.80 31.34 3.81
N ALA A 190 18.73 32.38 4.65
CA ALA A 190 17.75 32.45 5.74
C ALA A 190 16.32 32.63 5.19
N ASP A 191 16.19 33.31 4.06
CA ASP A 191 14.93 33.50 3.33
C ASP A 191 14.33 32.15 2.88
N CYS A 192 15.17 31.15 2.62
CA CYS A 192 14.75 29.80 2.25
C CYS A 192 14.52 28.89 3.46
N ALA A 193 14.71 29.36 4.70
CA ALA A 193 14.62 28.53 5.91
C ALA A 193 13.21 28.40 6.48
N SER A 194 12.25 29.22 6.03
CA SER A 194 10.84 29.18 6.43
C SER A 194 10.06 28.06 5.72
N ARG A 195 10.23 26.84 6.23
CA ARG A 195 9.28 25.69 6.28
C ARG A 195 8.30 25.46 5.11
N ASP A 196 8.56 24.37 4.36
CA ASP A 196 7.67 23.21 4.09
C ASP A 196 8.03 22.47 2.79
N ASP A 197 8.94 23.04 1.98
CA ASP A 197 9.27 22.52 0.64
C ASP A 197 10.62 21.81 0.53
N GLY A 198 11.36 21.68 1.64
CA GLY A 198 12.72 21.09 1.66
C GLY A 198 13.85 21.98 1.12
N LYS A 199 13.52 23.13 0.53
CA LYS A 199 14.50 24.11 0.01
C LYS A 199 15.25 24.79 1.16
N ASN A 200 16.53 25.08 0.97
CA ASN A 200 17.42 25.55 2.04
C ASN A 200 18.57 26.46 1.59
N THR A 201 18.71 26.71 0.28
CA THR A 201 19.74 27.64 -0.23
C THR A 201 19.19 28.55 -1.31
N CYS A 202 19.68 29.78 -1.33
CA CYS A 202 19.35 30.77 -2.33
C CYS A 202 20.42 30.78 -3.43
N SER A 203 20.01 30.62 -4.69
CA SER A 203 20.89 30.74 -5.86
C SER A 203 20.12 31.44 -6.98
N ASP A 204 20.73 32.46 -7.58
CA ASP A 204 20.12 33.28 -8.64
C ASP A 204 18.69 33.74 -8.29
N ASN A 205 18.54 34.32 -7.10
CA ASN A 205 17.26 34.82 -6.57
C ASN A 205 16.16 33.74 -6.39
N SER A 206 16.50 32.46 -6.50
CA SER A 206 15.58 31.34 -6.38
C SER A 206 16.00 30.38 -5.25
N CYS A 207 15.03 29.99 -4.41
CA CYS A 207 15.27 28.97 -3.40
C CYS A 207 15.36 27.58 -4.05
N ILE A 208 16.51 26.94 -3.85
CA ILE A 208 16.81 25.59 -4.29
C ILE A 208 17.03 24.67 -3.09
N CYS A 209 16.70 23.40 -3.28
CA CYS A 209 16.94 22.37 -2.27
C CYS A 209 18.30 21.73 -2.49
N VAL A 210 19.13 21.75 -1.45
CA VAL A 210 20.33 20.93 -1.36
C VAL A 210 19.92 19.55 -0.87
N ALA A 211 20.02 18.58 -1.77
CA ALA A 211 19.74 17.19 -1.45
C ALA A 211 20.69 16.68 -0.37
N THR A 212 20.13 15.92 0.56
CA THR A 212 20.90 15.16 1.55
C THR A 212 21.84 14.20 0.81
N THR A 213 23.07 14.05 1.30
CA THR A 213 24.06 13.17 0.67
C THR A 213 23.63 11.70 0.80
N ASP A 214 24.07 10.85 -0.13
CA ASP A 214 23.76 9.41 -0.10
C ASP A 214 24.29 8.75 1.19
N ASP A 215 25.42 9.21 1.73
CA ASP A 215 25.98 8.72 3.01
C ASP A 215 25.07 9.05 4.20
N ALA A 216 24.51 10.26 4.25
CA ALA A 216 23.59 10.67 5.31
C ALA A 216 22.24 9.94 5.19
N LEU A 217 21.75 9.74 3.96
CA LEU A 217 20.56 8.93 3.70
C LEU A 217 20.76 7.46 4.12
N LYS A 218 21.94 6.89 3.83
CA LYS A 218 22.32 5.54 4.23
C LYS A 218 22.35 5.42 5.76
N ALA A 219 22.98 6.36 6.46
CA ALA A 219 23.05 6.36 7.92
C ALA A 219 21.66 6.42 8.58
N ALA A 220 20.73 7.18 8.00
CA ALA A 220 19.38 7.34 8.54
C ALA A 220 18.45 6.15 8.26
N HIS A 221 18.55 5.53 7.07
CA HIS A 221 17.53 4.58 6.58
C HIS A 221 17.99 3.13 6.42
N CYS A 222 19.30 2.85 6.51
CA CYS A 222 19.83 1.50 6.39
C CYS A 222 20.08 0.79 7.73
N SER A 223 19.59 1.35 8.84
CA SER A 223 19.68 0.69 10.14
C SER A 223 18.92 -0.65 10.12
N GLY A 224 19.63 -1.75 10.42
CA GLY A 224 19.09 -3.10 10.36
C GLY A 224 18.93 -3.69 8.95
N LYS A 225 19.51 -3.06 7.92
CA LYS A 225 19.60 -3.58 6.55
C LYS A 225 21.06 -3.83 6.20
N ASP A 226 21.38 -4.99 5.67
CA ASP A 226 22.76 -5.40 5.35
C ASP A 226 22.92 -5.86 3.88
N CYS A 227 21.85 -5.76 3.07
CA CYS A 227 21.91 -6.06 1.64
C CYS A 227 20.93 -5.26 0.78
N GLY A 228 21.28 -5.12 -0.49
CA GLY A 228 20.44 -4.51 -1.52
C GLY A 228 20.17 -3.02 -1.31
N SER A 229 19.23 -2.51 -2.11
CA SER A 229 18.88 -1.09 -2.14
C SER A 229 17.45 -0.84 -1.66
N ILE A 230 17.22 0.37 -1.19
CA ILE A 230 15.89 0.90 -0.87
C ILE A 230 15.62 2.13 -1.73
N ILE A 231 14.34 2.40 -1.98
CA ILE A 231 13.88 3.64 -2.62
C ILE A 231 13.31 4.52 -1.52
N ILE A 232 13.88 5.71 -1.37
CA ILE A 232 13.44 6.71 -0.40
C ILE A 232 13.41 8.07 -1.06
N ASN A 233 12.56 8.97 -0.57
CA ASN A 233 12.60 10.36 -0.98
C ASN A 233 13.62 11.09 -0.10
N ASP A 234 14.48 11.89 -0.73
CA ASP A 234 15.35 12.80 0.01
C ASP A 234 14.56 13.97 0.63
N ASN A 235 15.24 14.85 1.36
CA ASN A 235 14.66 16.07 1.94
C ASN A 235 14.11 17.04 0.89
N CYS A 236 14.41 16.85 -0.40
CA CYS A 236 13.86 17.62 -1.52
C CYS A 236 12.65 16.93 -2.16
N GLY A 237 12.20 15.79 -1.63
CA GLY A 237 11.12 15.00 -2.21
C GLY A 237 11.51 14.20 -3.45
N THR A 238 12.79 14.20 -3.86
CA THR A 238 13.25 13.44 -5.02
C THR A 238 13.45 11.98 -4.62
N SER A 239 12.85 11.05 -5.36
CA SER A 239 13.06 9.62 -5.13
C SER A 239 14.48 9.22 -5.52
N ARG A 240 15.18 8.58 -4.58
CA ARG A 240 16.57 8.15 -4.68
C ARG A 240 16.68 6.68 -4.35
N THR A 241 17.60 5.99 -5.01
CA THR A 241 17.97 4.62 -4.69
C THR A 241 19.22 4.62 -3.82
N VAL A 242 19.10 4.13 -2.59
CA VAL A 242 20.19 4.10 -1.60
C VAL A 242 20.61 2.66 -1.36
N LEU A 243 21.92 2.40 -1.49
CA LEU A 243 22.50 1.07 -1.31
C LEU A 243 22.84 0.83 0.17
N CYS A 244 22.05 -0.04 0.82
CA CYS A 244 22.21 -0.36 2.24
C CYS A 244 23.29 -1.42 2.49
N GLY A 245 23.54 -2.29 1.52
CA GLY A 245 24.60 -3.29 1.57
C GLY A 245 24.91 -3.85 0.19
N PRO A 246 25.80 -4.84 0.07
CA PRO A 246 26.04 -5.52 -1.20
C PRO A 246 24.75 -6.13 -1.77
N ASN A 247 24.68 -6.31 -3.09
CA ASN A 247 23.52 -6.92 -3.75
C ASN A 247 23.40 -8.42 -3.45
N GLU A 248 24.51 -9.05 -3.06
CA GLU A 248 24.60 -10.45 -2.68
C GLU A 248 25.12 -10.55 -1.24
N CYS A 249 24.60 -11.52 -0.50
CA CYS A 249 25.05 -11.80 0.87
C CYS A 249 26.42 -12.47 0.86
N SER A 250 27.22 -12.26 1.90
CA SER A 250 28.57 -12.83 1.98
C SER A 250 28.58 -14.36 2.09
N ASP A 251 27.53 -14.95 2.65
CA ASP A 251 27.36 -16.40 2.72
C ASP A 251 26.60 -16.93 1.49
N SER A 252 27.15 -17.98 0.87
CA SER A 252 26.57 -18.62 -0.33
C SER A 252 25.19 -19.25 -0.12
N TYR A 253 24.76 -19.41 1.14
CA TYR A 253 23.46 -19.95 1.55
C TYR A 253 22.44 -18.86 1.90
N GLN A 254 22.82 -17.59 1.84
CA GLN A 254 21.92 -16.47 2.14
C GLN A 254 21.51 -15.76 0.86
N SER A 255 20.30 -15.21 0.90
CA SER A 255 19.79 -14.35 -0.15
C SER A 255 19.32 -13.05 0.47
N CYS A 256 19.40 -11.96 -0.29
CA CYS A 256 18.90 -10.69 0.20
C CYS A 256 17.37 -10.76 0.31
N GLY A 257 16.83 -10.54 1.51
CA GLY A 257 15.42 -10.77 1.81
C GLY A 257 15.08 -12.20 2.25
N GLY A 258 16.08 -13.09 2.32
CA GLY A 258 15.88 -14.45 2.79
C GLY A 258 15.49 -14.48 4.27
N GLY A 259 14.66 -15.45 4.67
CA GLY A 259 14.06 -15.48 6.01
C GLY A 259 12.85 -14.55 6.19
N GLY A 260 12.41 -13.87 5.13
CA GLY A 260 11.15 -13.11 5.10
C GLY A 260 11.27 -11.64 5.52
N ILE A 261 12.48 -11.13 5.77
CA ILE A 261 12.72 -9.73 6.14
C ILE A 261 13.41 -9.01 4.98
N PRO A 262 12.76 -8.06 4.30
CA PRO A 262 13.33 -7.36 3.14
C PRO A 262 14.64 -6.61 3.46
N ASN A 263 15.61 -6.66 2.54
CA ASN A 263 16.93 -6.04 2.64
C ASN A 263 17.78 -6.52 3.83
N VAL A 264 17.46 -7.71 4.35
CA VAL A 264 18.29 -8.41 5.33
C VAL A 264 18.76 -9.72 4.72
N CYS A 265 20.05 -10.01 4.87
CA CYS A 265 20.64 -11.28 4.54
C CYS A 265 20.08 -12.33 5.48
N GLY A 266 19.40 -13.29 4.90
CA GLY A 266 18.89 -14.43 5.64
C GLY A 266 18.68 -15.60 4.73
N CYS A 267 18.32 -16.72 5.33
CA CYS A 267 18.06 -17.93 4.59
C CYS A 267 16.57 -18.27 4.62
N THR A 268 16.02 -18.61 3.45
CA THR A 268 14.69 -19.19 3.32
C THR A 268 14.86 -20.66 3.02
N LYS A 269 14.52 -21.54 3.99
CA LYS A 269 14.54 -22.99 3.76
C LYS A 269 13.64 -23.33 2.58
N SER A 270 14.16 -24.08 1.62
CA SER A 270 13.34 -24.69 0.58
C SER A 270 12.28 -25.60 1.23
N SER A 271 11.07 -25.64 0.68
CA SER A 271 10.06 -26.58 1.20
C SER A 271 10.52 -28.02 0.96
N ILE A 272 10.26 -28.92 1.91
CA ILE A 272 10.63 -30.34 1.77
C ILE A 272 10.07 -30.96 0.48
N ALA A 273 8.85 -30.57 0.08
CA ALA A 273 8.23 -31.07 -1.15
C ALA A 273 8.96 -30.62 -2.42
N GLN A 274 9.47 -29.38 -2.46
CA GLN A 274 10.23 -28.88 -3.59
C GLN A 274 11.63 -29.49 -3.63
N ALA A 275 12.30 -29.55 -2.47
CA ALA A 275 13.64 -30.12 -2.34
C ALA A 275 13.67 -31.63 -2.63
N CYS A 276 12.65 -32.37 -2.18
CA CYS A 276 12.55 -33.83 -2.35
C CYS A 276 11.79 -34.28 -3.60
N SER A 277 11.41 -33.38 -4.50
CA SER A 277 10.57 -33.68 -5.68
C SER A 277 11.10 -34.78 -6.61
N ASN A 278 12.39 -35.12 -6.55
CA ASN A 278 13.03 -36.16 -7.36
C ASN A 278 13.80 -37.20 -6.53
N TYR A 279 13.63 -37.22 -5.20
CA TYR A 279 14.46 -37.98 -4.29
C TYR A 279 13.64 -38.76 -3.26
N CYS A 280 14.16 -39.89 -2.79
CA CYS A 280 13.49 -40.75 -1.80
C CYS A 280 14.47 -41.64 -1.02
N ASN A 281 13.95 -42.61 -0.26
CA ASN A 281 14.73 -43.59 0.51
C ASN A 281 15.81 -42.97 1.40
N GLY A 282 15.45 -41.96 2.21
CA GLY A 282 16.35 -41.34 3.18
C GLY A 282 17.41 -40.41 2.60
N LYS A 283 17.32 -40.05 1.32
CA LYS A 283 18.29 -39.15 0.69
C LYS A 283 18.27 -37.78 1.37
N GLN A 284 19.44 -37.33 1.78
CA GLN A 284 19.66 -35.99 2.32
C GLN A 284 19.90 -35.00 1.19
N VAL A 285 19.10 -33.93 1.15
CA VAL A 285 19.24 -32.82 0.21
C VAL A 285 19.36 -31.52 0.99
N ALA A 286 20.30 -30.66 0.60
CA ALA A 286 20.53 -29.41 1.30
C ALA A 286 19.25 -28.58 1.35
N ASP A 287 18.92 -28.04 2.53
CA ASP A 287 17.71 -27.21 2.70
C ASP A 287 17.90 -25.77 2.21
N GLY A 288 19.14 -25.43 1.83
CA GLY A 288 19.56 -24.10 1.41
C GLY A 288 20.10 -23.22 2.54
N CYS A 289 20.04 -23.68 3.80
CA CYS A 289 20.39 -22.93 5.01
C CYS A 289 21.47 -23.61 5.86
N GLY A 290 22.30 -24.47 5.24
CA GLY A 290 23.35 -25.22 5.92
C GLY A 290 22.89 -26.50 6.61
N ASP A 291 21.60 -26.85 6.48
CA ASP A 291 20.99 -28.08 7.00
C ASP A 291 20.54 -28.98 5.83
N TYR A 292 19.90 -30.11 6.12
CA TYR A 292 19.42 -31.07 5.13
C TYR A 292 17.97 -31.51 5.40
N HIS A 293 17.19 -31.65 4.33
CA HIS A 293 15.93 -32.41 4.35
C HIS A 293 16.22 -33.89 4.14
N VAL A 294 15.49 -34.75 4.85
CA VAL A 294 15.51 -36.21 4.65
C VAL A 294 14.27 -36.61 3.85
N CYS A 295 14.49 -37.11 2.63
CA CYS A 295 13.40 -37.48 1.73
C CYS A 295 12.95 -38.93 1.97
N ASP A 296 11.90 -39.12 2.78
CA ASP A 296 11.34 -40.44 3.09
C ASP A 296 9.94 -40.67 2.48
N ASN A 297 9.75 -41.85 1.88
CA ASN A 297 8.55 -42.37 1.20
C ASN A 297 8.13 -41.74 -0.16
N LEU A 298 7.38 -42.55 -0.94
CA LEU A 298 6.87 -42.33 -2.31
C LEU A 298 6.03 -41.07 -2.54
N LEU A 299 5.71 -40.29 -1.50
CA LEU A 299 4.81 -39.14 -1.58
C LEU A 299 5.38 -38.01 -2.45
N TYR A 300 6.70 -37.93 -2.61
CA TYR A 300 7.38 -36.85 -3.32
C TYR A 300 7.73 -37.17 -4.77
N CYS A 301 7.61 -38.43 -5.22
CA CYS A 301 7.93 -38.83 -6.59
C CYS A 301 6.80 -38.52 -7.59
N ASN A 302 5.83 -37.67 -7.27
CA ASN A 302 4.86 -37.10 -8.23
C ASN A 302 4.36 -38.09 -9.31
N THR A 303 3.87 -39.28 -8.90
CA THR A 303 3.42 -40.45 -9.71
C THR A 303 4.48 -41.46 -10.21
N GLN A 304 5.76 -41.29 -9.89
CA GLN A 304 6.87 -42.20 -10.20
C GLN A 304 7.19 -43.16 -9.04
N VAL A 305 7.88 -44.26 -9.34
CA VAL A 305 8.35 -45.25 -8.33
C VAL A 305 9.84 -45.02 -8.04
N CYS A 306 10.21 -45.15 -6.76
CA CYS A 306 11.60 -45.11 -6.31
C CYS A 306 12.35 -46.39 -6.70
N CYS A 307 13.07 -46.34 -7.82
CA CYS A 307 13.64 -47.56 -8.40
C CYS A 307 15.13 -47.46 -8.77
N LYS A 308 15.78 -46.30 -8.63
CA LYS A 308 17.22 -46.15 -8.93
C LYS A 308 18.07 -46.32 -7.68
N SER A 309 19.24 -46.94 -7.84
CA SER A 309 20.23 -47.19 -6.78
C SER A 309 20.84 -45.92 -6.17
N ASP A 310 20.70 -44.76 -6.84
CA ASP A 310 21.15 -43.44 -6.39
C ASP A 310 20.06 -42.64 -5.64
N ASN A 311 18.96 -43.34 -5.27
CA ASN A 311 17.81 -42.78 -4.57
C ASN A 311 17.12 -41.63 -5.33
N THR A 312 17.12 -41.67 -6.67
CA THR A 312 16.35 -40.75 -7.53
C THR A 312 15.08 -41.38 -8.13
N CYS A 313 14.05 -40.58 -8.39
CA CYS A 313 12.82 -41.05 -9.04
C CYS A 313 13.07 -41.44 -10.52
N GLY A 314 12.36 -42.45 -11.03
CA GLY A 314 12.50 -42.97 -12.40
C GLY A 314 11.15 -43.21 -13.10
N SER A 315 11.14 -43.19 -14.44
CA SER A 315 9.93 -43.41 -15.26
C SER A 315 9.72 -44.87 -15.64
N THR A 316 8.45 -45.26 -15.77
CA THR A 316 7.97 -46.60 -16.16
C THR A 316 8.21 -46.87 -17.65
N LEU A 317 8.63 -48.09 -18.02
CA LEU A 317 8.49 -48.60 -19.39
C LEU A 317 7.39 -49.66 -19.40
N THR A 318 6.43 -49.54 -20.31
CA THR A 318 5.32 -50.49 -20.48
C THR A 318 5.33 -51.01 -21.92
N ASN A 319 4.93 -52.28 -22.08
CA ASN A 319 4.69 -53.05 -23.32
C ASN A 319 5.80 -54.02 -23.74
N VAL A 320 5.74 -55.25 -23.19
CA VAL A 320 6.33 -56.43 -23.84
C VAL A 320 5.17 -57.29 -24.33
N VAL A 321 4.92 -57.28 -25.63
CA VAL A 321 3.94 -58.18 -26.27
C VAL A 321 4.68 -59.45 -26.67
N VAL A 322 4.33 -60.57 -26.04
CA VAL A 322 4.88 -61.88 -26.41
C VAL A 322 3.83 -62.62 -27.25
N VAL A 323 4.14 -62.93 -28.50
CA VAL A 323 3.27 -63.74 -29.39
C VAL A 323 3.96 -65.06 -29.65
N HIS A 324 3.31 -66.19 -29.35
CA HIS A 324 3.85 -67.51 -29.67
C HIS A 324 2.82 -68.46 -30.29
N ASN A 325 3.34 -69.42 -31.06
CA ASN A 325 2.62 -70.58 -31.56
C ASN A 325 3.08 -71.78 -30.72
N THR A 326 2.16 -72.54 -30.16
CA THR A 326 2.48 -73.77 -29.43
C THR A 326 1.80 -74.96 -30.09
N GLU A 327 2.53 -76.07 -30.19
CA GLU A 327 2.00 -77.37 -30.62
C GLU A 327 1.38 -78.08 -29.41
N CYS A 328 0.10 -78.44 -29.49
CA CYS A 328 -0.55 -79.29 -28.50
C CYS A 328 -1.29 -80.41 -29.26
N VAL A 329 -1.07 -81.67 -28.89
CA VAL A 329 -1.74 -82.84 -29.49
C VAL A 329 -3.04 -83.13 -28.75
N GLY A 330 -4.17 -82.90 -29.42
CA GLY A 330 -5.49 -83.29 -28.92
C GLY A 330 -5.78 -84.79 -29.09
N ASN A 331 -6.81 -85.27 -28.42
CA ASN A 331 -7.43 -86.58 -28.67
C ASN A 331 -8.18 -86.60 -30.02
N GLU A 332 -8.67 -87.77 -30.45
CA GLU A 332 -9.22 -88.03 -31.80
C GLU A 332 -10.37 -87.09 -32.22
N ASP A 333 -11.05 -86.44 -31.27
CA ASP A 333 -12.12 -85.45 -31.49
C ASP A 333 -11.64 -83.98 -31.46
N GLY A 334 -10.36 -83.72 -31.20
CA GLY A 334 -9.79 -82.37 -31.18
C GLY A 334 -10.24 -81.50 -30.00
N HIS A 335 -10.37 -82.07 -28.80
CA HIS A 335 -10.68 -81.32 -27.57
C HIS A 335 -9.53 -81.42 -26.55
N LEU A 336 -9.00 -80.28 -26.09
CA LEU A 336 -8.03 -80.26 -24.98
C LEU A 336 -8.75 -80.65 -23.67
N THR A 337 -8.27 -81.68 -22.97
CA THR A 337 -8.79 -82.07 -21.64
C THR A 337 -7.94 -81.44 -20.53
N SER A 338 -8.50 -81.21 -19.34
CA SER A 338 -7.90 -80.34 -18.29
C SER A 338 -6.54 -80.79 -17.73
N ASN A 339 -6.00 -81.92 -18.15
CA ASN A 339 -4.77 -82.53 -17.59
C ASN A 339 -3.61 -82.67 -18.58
N GLN A 340 -3.69 -82.12 -19.79
CA GLN A 340 -2.57 -82.13 -20.73
C GLN A 340 -1.64 -80.94 -20.50
N LYS A 341 -0.34 -81.20 -20.29
CA LYS A 341 0.71 -80.19 -20.12
C LYS A 341 1.36 -79.89 -21.47
N CYS A 342 1.25 -78.67 -21.98
CA CYS A 342 2.03 -78.21 -23.13
C CYS A 342 3.35 -77.59 -22.63
N MET A 343 4.48 -77.94 -23.25
CA MET A 343 5.78 -77.33 -22.94
C MET A 343 5.99 -76.08 -23.79
N ILE A 344 6.37 -74.97 -23.16
CA ILE A 344 6.63 -73.69 -23.84
C ILE A 344 8.12 -73.37 -23.72
N PHE A 345 8.78 -73.13 -24.86
CA PHE A 345 10.12 -72.54 -24.92
C PHE A 345 9.98 -71.08 -25.33
N TYR A 346 10.60 -70.16 -24.58
CA TYR A 346 10.66 -68.74 -24.96
C TYR A 346 12.10 -68.27 -25.11
N GLY A 347 12.30 -67.32 -26.04
CA GLY A 347 13.53 -66.53 -26.18
C GLY A 347 13.21 -65.06 -25.91
N ILE A 348 13.91 -64.44 -24.95
CA ILE A 348 13.78 -63.00 -24.66
C ILE A 348 14.49 -62.21 -25.78
N PRO A 349 13.97 -61.06 -26.24
CA PRO A 349 14.67 -60.20 -27.19
C PRO A 349 16.09 -59.87 -26.70
N THR A 350 17.00 -59.74 -27.66
CA THR A 350 18.47 -59.88 -27.62
C THR A 350 19.29 -58.94 -26.70
N GLN A 351 18.75 -58.41 -25.60
CA GLN A 351 19.52 -57.58 -24.65
C GLN A 351 19.62 -58.15 -23.23
N VAL A 352 19.03 -59.32 -22.93
CA VAL A 352 19.25 -59.99 -21.64
C VAL A 352 19.41 -61.50 -21.88
N LYS A 353 20.66 -61.97 -21.92
CA LYS A 353 20.97 -63.41 -21.90
C LYS A 353 20.59 -63.97 -20.53
N ASN A 354 19.47 -64.69 -20.44
CA ASN A 354 19.35 -65.83 -19.53
C ASN A 354 18.12 -66.67 -19.89
N THR A 355 18.38 -67.94 -20.20
CA THR A 355 17.38 -69.00 -20.41
C THR A 355 16.85 -69.47 -19.05
N GLY A 356 15.54 -69.30 -18.83
CA GLY A 356 14.80 -69.88 -17.71
C GLY A 356 13.63 -70.72 -18.23
N TYR A 357 13.07 -71.57 -17.35
CA TYR A 357 11.89 -72.39 -17.65
C TYR A 357 10.69 -71.88 -16.84
N SER A 358 9.50 -71.87 -17.45
CA SER A 358 8.22 -71.60 -16.76
C SER A 358 7.20 -72.69 -17.08
N TYR A 359 6.39 -73.06 -16.10
CA TYR A 359 5.20 -73.89 -16.28
C TYR A 359 3.97 -72.98 -16.29
N VAL A 360 3.03 -73.22 -17.21
CA VAL A 360 1.76 -72.50 -17.26
C VAL A 360 0.64 -73.52 -17.01
N ASN A 361 -0.07 -73.37 -15.91
CA ASN A 361 -1.44 -73.89 -15.77
C ASN A 361 -2.40 -72.78 -16.22
N SER A 362 -3.60 -73.14 -16.67
CA SER A 362 -4.56 -72.27 -17.36
C SER A 362 -5.03 -71.00 -16.63
N GLU A 363 -4.51 -70.69 -15.45
CA GLU A 363 -4.89 -69.52 -14.65
C GLU A 363 -3.71 -68.68 -14.11
N GLU A 364 -2.42 -69.04 -14.32
CA GLU A 364 -1.30 -68.33 -13.67
C GLU A 364 -0.03 -68.17 -14.55
N CYS A 365 0.45 -66.92 -14.80
CA CYS A 365 1.81 -66.63 -15.32
C CYS A 365 2.79 -66.57 -14.12
N PHE A 366 3.67 -67.56 -13.91
CA PHE A 366 4.80 -67.42 -12.96
C PHE A 366 6.15 -67.35 -13.67
N LEU A 367 6.99 -66.40 -13.25
CA LEU A 367 8.42 -66.34 -13.57
C LEU A 367 9.21 -66.47 -12.27
N TYR A 368 10.06 -67.49 -12.18
CA TYR A 368 11.10 -67.57 -11.15
C TYR A 368 12.41 -67.06 -11.73
N ASN A 369 12.98 -66.00 -11.13
CA ASN A 369 14.38 -65.64 -11.35
C ASN A 369 15.03 -65.32 -9.99
N TYR A 370 16.25 -65.80 -9.79
CA TYR A 370 16.97 -65.83 -8.52
C TYR A 370 17.46 -64.46 -8.01
N GLN A 371 17.23 -63.34 -8.71
CA GLN A 371 17.80 -62.04 -8.33
C GLN A 371 16.95 -60.76 -8.53
N SER A 372 15.64 -60.83 -8.76
CA SER A 372 14.82 -59.61 -8.83
C SER A 372 13.37 -59.83 -8.42
N TYR A 373 12.81 -58.89 -7.65
CA TYR A 373 11.42 -58.91 -7.20
C TYR A 373 10.49 -58.37 -8.30
N TRP A 374 9.56 -59.19 -8.76
CA TRP A 374 8.56 -58.84 -9.77
C TRP A 374 7.16 -58.80 -9.13
N THR A 375 6.32 -57.83 -9.49
CA THR A 375 4.91 -57.78 -9.03
C THR A 375 3.95 -57.81 -10.23
N TYR A 376 2.95 -58.68 -10.14
CA TYR A 376 1.96 -58.98 -11.19
C TYR A 376 0.76 -58.04 -11.12
N THR A 377 0.19 -57.66 -12.28
CA THR A 377 -0.93 -56.69 -12.30
C THR A 377 -2.18 -57.04 -13.11
N SER A 378 -2.19 -57.89 -14.16
CA SER A 378 -3.45 -58.45 -14.74
C SER A 378 -3.24 -59.27 -16.02
N PHE A 379 -4.25 -60.09 -16.36
CA PHE A 379 -4.40 -60.90 -17.58
C PHE A 379 -5.36 -60.22 -18.58
N SER A 380 -5.00 -60.14 -19.87
CA SER A 380 -5.99 -59.74 -20.89
C SER A 380 -5.89 -60.58 -22.19
N GLN A 381 -7.02 -61.24 -22.46
CA GLN A 381 -7.44 -61.94 -23.68
C GLN A 381 -6.63 -63.12 -24.22
N VAL A 382 -7.34 -64.26 -24.40
CA VAL A 382 -6.94 -65.39 -25.23
C VAL A 382 -7.71 -65.30 -26.56
N LEU A 383 -7.00 -65.08 -27.67
CA LEU A 383 -7.56 -65.23 -29.01
C LEU A 383 -7.24 -66.65 -29.52
N TYR A 384 -8.28 -67.37 -29.95
CA TYR A 384 -8.18 -68.75 -30.42
C TYR A 384 -8.11 -68.78 -31.95
N ASN A 385 -7.10 -69.45 -32.51
CA ASN A 385 -7.09 -69.81 -33.92
C ASN A 385 -6.75 -71.30 -34.08
N ARG A 386 -7.60 -72.03 -34.81
CA ARG A 386 -7.47 -73.48 -35.06
C ARG A 386 -6.84 -73.68 -36.44
N VAL A 387 -5.70 -74.34 -36.50
CA VAL A 387 -5.01 -74.64 -37.78
C VAL A 387 -5.00 -76.16 -37.99
N PRO A 388 -5.69 -76.69 -39.01
CA PRO A 388 -5.62 -78.13 -39.34
C PRO A 388 -4.28 -78.45 -40.00
N VAL A 389 -3.61 -79.51 -39.57
CA VAL A 389 -2.28 -79.92 -40.08
C VAL A 389 -2.32 -81.31 -40.72
N GLU A 390 -3.11 -82.23 -40.18
CA GLU A 390 -3.42 -83.57 -40.75
C GLU A 390 -4.89 -83.95 -40.44
N PRO A 391 -5.47 -84.99 -41.06
CA PRO A 391 -6.80 -85.47 -40.69
C PRO A 391 -6.82 -85.81 -39.18
N ASN A 392 -7.71 -85.14 -38.44
CA ASN A 392 -7.87 -85.24 -36.98
C ASN A 392 -6.69 -84.70 -36.12
N VAL A 393 -5.76 -83.94 -36.70
CA VAL A 393 -4.70 -83.23 -35.95
C VAL A 393 -4.84 -81.72 -36.14
N TYR A 394 -5.01 -81.00 -35.03
CA TYR A 394 -5.19 -79.55 -35.01
C TYR A 394 -4.15 -78.89 -34.12
N TRP A 395 -3.62 -77.76 -34.59
CA TRP A 395 -2.75 -76.90 -33.81
C TRP A 395 -3.56 -75.72 -33.25
N TYR A 396 -3.25 -75.33 -32.02
CA TYR A 396 -3.91 -74.22 -31.33
C TYR A 396 -2.92 -73.09 -31.11
N GLN A 397 -3.23 -71.93 -31.67
CA GLN A 397 -2.44 -70.72 -31.45
C GLN A 397 -3.05 -69.92 -30.28
N PHE A 398 -2.24 -69.62 -29.27
CA PHE A 398 -2.62 -68.80 -28.12
C PHE A 398 -1.82 -67.50 -28.11
N ARG A 399 -2.49 -66.36 -28.04
CA ARG A 399 -1.85 -65.09 -27.65
C ARG A 399 -2.05 -64.91 -26.15
N VAL A 400 -0.95 -64.76 -25.41
CA VAL A 400 -0.97 -64.43 -23.97
C VAL A 400 -0.24 -63.11 -23.80
N THR A 401 -0.92 -62.12 -23.27
CA THR A 401 -0.31 -60.84 -22.89
C THR A 401 -0.08 -60.86 -21.38
N CYS A 402 1.15 -61.08 -20.92
CA CYS A 402 1.50 -60.85 -19.51
C CYS A 402 2.17 -59.45 -19.43
N ASN A 403 1.63 -58.55 -18.59
CA ASN A 403 2.24 -57.24 -18.31
C ASN A 403 3.31 -57.39 -17.22
N PHE A 404 4.55 -56.99 -17.51
CA PHE A 404 5.65 -57.03 -16.55
C PHE A 404 6.19 -55.63 -16.27
N THR A 405 6.57 -55.39 -15.01
CA THR A 405 7.25 -54.17 -14.56
C THR A 405 8.72 -54.49 -14.34
N MET A 406 9.63 -53.84 -15.09
CA MET A 406 11.08 -53.92 -14.89
C MET A 406 11.58 -52.67 -14.15
N CYS A 407 12.39 -52.88 -13.11
CA CYS A 407 13.25 -51.85 -12.52
C CYS A 407 14.69 -52.16 -12.96
N ASN A 408 15.44 -51.18 -13.48
CA ASN A 408 16.84 -51.35 -13.89
C ASN A 408 17.80 -51.32 -12.71
#